data_AF-A0A7G9A7Y1-F1
#
_entry.id   AF-A0A7G9A7Y1-F1
#
_cell.length_a   1.000
_cell.length_b   1.000
_cell.length_c   1.000
_cell.angle_alpha   90.00
_cell.angle_beta   90.00
_cell.angle_gamma   90.00
#
_symmetry.space_group_name_H-M   'P 1'
#
loop_
_entity.id
_entity.type
_entity.pdbx_description
1 polymer ?
#
loop_
_entity_poly.entity_id
_entity_poly.type
_entity_poly.pdbx_seq_one_letter_code
_entity_poly.pdbx_strand_id
1 'polypeptide(L)'
;MTEDMQPRSIETKFRKLLGTVNPHLILIDVAVKELLCKDESGRININRIEDVTKKHKNAKLKVAHLEIYKTSLYVTQSHIAFIYSCLESFLKDYISLSKKIYSDERSFNIDNVDILRRAIHHAHVNKINGKITHPKLNHNELSIYIDELDLKLLDYFRLVRNINAHSRENTNLWEEMFSESDLIKMRKKYKHEVNKEAELTIRDVILYSQVCQQVAHHICQKMLDIEKIAKSLCIKYKHLTGPRKDNAITKTLINNYLQDKDEVDRIRNAFNGWLA
;
A
#
# COMPACT_ATOMS: atom_id res chain seq x y z
N MET A 1 15.49 2.36 22.08
CA MET A 1 14.72 2.68 20.87
C MET A 1 14.34 4.15 20.92
N THR A 2 14.85 4.94 19.99
CA THR A 2 14.40 6.33 19.75
C THR A 2 13.01 6.31 19.07
N GLU A 3 12.29 7.42 19.05
CA GLU A 3 10.97 7.54 18.38
C GLU A 3 11.04 7.22 16.87
N ASP A 4 12.20 7.41 16.23
CA ASP A 4 12.45 7.07 14.82
C ASP A 4 12.57 5.57 14.53
N MET A 5 12.51 4.71 15.56
CA MET A 5 12.65 3.25 15.45
C MET A 5 11.34 2.49 15.69
N GLN A 6 10.19 3.06 15.32
CA GLN A 6 8.88 2.48 15.60
C GLN A 6 8.08 2.19 14.33
N PRO A 7 7.30 1.10 14.28
CA PRO A 7 6.41 0.79 13.15
C PRO A 7 5.48 1.97 12.79
N ARG A 8 4.99 2.69 13.80
CA ARG A 8 4.15 3.88 13.59
C ARG A 8 4.83 4.95 12.75
N SER A 9 6.13 5.17 12.92
CA SER A 9 6.85 6.27 12.28
C SER A 9 6.90 6.08 10.76
N ILE A 10 7.19 4.85 10.31
CA ILE A 10 7.21 4.51 8.88
C ILE A 10 5.80 4.46 8.28
N GLU A 11 4.82 3.91 9.00
CA GLU A 11 3.41 3.86 8.55
C GLU A 11 2.85 5.28 8.39
N THR A 12 3.06 6.14 9.38
CA THR A 12 2.52 7.51 9.34
C THR A 12 3.21 8.35 8.27
N LYS A 13 4.52 8.17 8.04
CA LYS A 13 5.22 8.79 6.90
C LYS A 13 4.59 8.37 5.57
N PHE A 14 4.34 7.07 5.39
CA PHE A 14 3.72 6.54 4.18
C PHE A 14 2.29 7.03 3.98
N ARG A 15 1.46 7.00 5.03
CA ARG A 15 0.08 7.50 5.00
C ARG A 15 0.02 8.99 4.66
N LYS A 16 0.94 9.81 5.19
CA LYS A 16 1.05 11.24 4.85
C LYS A 16 1.46 11.45 3.39
N LEU A 17 2.37 10.63 2.88
CA LEU A 17 2.86 10.71 1.50
C LEU A 17 1.76 10.39 0.48
N LEU A 18 0.99 9.33 0.74
CA LEU A 18 -0.11 8.92 -0.15
C LEU A 18 -1.35 9.80 0.02
N GLY A 19 -1.71 10.15 1.27
CA GLY A 19 -3.03 10.67 1.60
C GLY A 19 -4.16 9.73 1.17
N THR A 20 -5.42 10.08 1.42
CA THR A 20 -6.54 9.31 0.86
C THR A 20 -6.56 9.42 -0.66
N VAL A 21 -6.21 10.61 -1.19
CA VAL A 21 -5.74 10.88 -2.56
C VAL A 21 -4.90 12.15 -2.51
N ASN A 22 -3.70 12.17 -3.09
CA ASN A 22 -2.93 13.39 -3.22
C ASN A 22 -3.74 14.44 -4.03
N PRO A 23 -4.03 15.65 -3.50
CA PRO A 23 -4.86 16.65 -4.18
C PRO A 23 -4.42 16.97 -5.61
N HIS A 24 -3.12 16.86 -5.89
CA HIS A 24 -2.59 17.05 -7.24
C HIS A 24 -3.12 16.01 -8.23
N LEU A 25 -3.31 14.75 -7.81
CA LEU A 25 -3.89 13.69 -8.66
C LEU A 25 -5.35 13.99 -9.00
N ILE A 26 -6.11 14.55 -8.05
CA ILE A 26 -7.49 15.00 -8.29
C ILE A 26 -7.52 16.18 -9.26
N LEU A 27 -6.62 17.16 -9.11
CA LEU A 27 -6.54 18.29 -10.04
C LEU A 27 -6.19 17.83 -11.47
N ILE A 28 -5.31 16.85 -11.61
CA ILE A 28 -4.98 16.26 -12.92
C ILE A 28 -6.21 15.55 -13.50
N ASP A 29 -6.93 14.74 -12.71
CA ASP A 29 -8.16 14.07 -13.15
C ASP A 29 -9.24 15.07 -13.60
N VAL A 30 -9.45 16.15 -12.83
CA VAL A 30 -10.37 17.24 -13.21
C VAL A 30 -9.93 17.92 -14.51
N ALA A 31 -8.65 18.26 -14.63
CA ALA A 31 -8.11 18.88 -15.84
C ALA A 31 -8.29 17.99 -17.07
N VAL A 32 -8.13 16.67 -16.92
CA VAL A 32 -8.34 15.70 -17.98
C VAL A 32 -9.83 15.61 -18.35
N LYS A 33 -10.74 15.59 -17.38
CA LYS A 33 -12.19 15.60 -17.65
C LYS A 33 -12.64 16.88 -18.35
N GLU A 34 -12.10 18.02 -17.97
CA GLU A 34 -12.33 19.31 -18.65
C GLU A 34 -11.78 19.30 -20.09
N LEU A 35 -10.61 18.69 -20.31
CA LEU A 35 -10.01 18.53 -21.63
C LEU A 35 -10.84 17.60 -22.54
N LEU A 36 -11.38 16.52 -21.96
CA LEU A 36 -12.17 15.50 -22.65
C LEU A 36 -13.67 15.84 -22.67
N CYS A 37 -14.06 17.03 -22.24
CA CYS A 37 -15.45 17.47 -22.20
C CYS A 37 -16.03 17.47 -23.61
N LYS A 38 -17.21 16.86 -23.76
CA LYS A 38 -17.95 16.77 -25.01
C LYS A 38 -18.84 18.00 -25.18
N ASP A 39 -18.93 18.51 -26.41
CA ASP A 39 -19.89 19.54 -26.78
C ASP A 39 -21.33 18.97 -26.87
N GLU A 40 -22.29 19.82 -27.23
CA GLU A 40 -23.70 19.44 -27.42
C GLU A 40 -23.90 18.34 -28.48
N SER A 41 -22.94 18.16 -29.39
CA SER A 41 -22.94 17.11 -30.40
C SER A 41 -22.31 15.79 -29.92
N GLY A 42 -21.86 15.74 -28.66
CA GLY A 42 -21.22 14.56 -28.07
C GLY A 42 -19.77 14.35 -28.52
N ARG A 43 -19.15 15.34 -29.16
CA ARG A 43 -17.78 15.27 -29.68
C ARG A 43 -16.82 16.05 -28.78
N ILE A 44 -15.58 15.57 -28.67
CA ILE A 44 -14.51 16.31 -27.99
C ILE A 44 -14.11 17.50 -28.87
N ASN A 45 -14.02 18.68 -28.29
CA ASN A 45 -13.65 19.89 -29.02
C ASN A 45 -12.13 19.93 -29.28
N ILE A 46 -11.71 19.28 -30.37
CA ILE A 46 -10.29 19.20 -30.80
C ILE A 46 -9.67 20.58 -31.03
N ASN A 47 -10.42 21.51 -31.61
CA ASN A 47 -9.94 22.86 -31.90
C ASN A 47 -9.52 23.59 -30.61
N ARG A 48 -10.32 23.48 -29.54
CA ARG A 48 -9.98 24.02 -28.22
C ARG A 48 -8.67 23.45 -27.69
N ILE A 49 -8.44 22.15 -27.88
CA ILE A 49 -7.20 21.50 -27.44
C ILE A 49 -6.00 22.01 -28.24
N GLU A 50 -6.14 22.18 -29.55
CA GLU A 50 -5.09 22.75 -30.41
C GLU A 50 -4.76 24.21 -30.03
N ASP A 51 -5.75 25.03 -29.71
CA ASP A 51 -5.52 26.41 -29.29
C ASP A 51 -4.77 26.48 -27.95
N VAL A 52 -5.15 25.62 -27.00
CA VAL A 52 -4.44 25.50 -25.72
C VAL A 52 -2.99 25.03 -25.93
N THR A 53 -2.75 24.03 -26.78
CA THR A 53 -1.38 23.53 -27.02
C THR A 53 -0.51 24.59 -27.69
N LYS A 54 -1.04 25.33 -28.66
CA LYS A 54 -0.36 26.49 -29.28
C LYS A 54 -0.04 27.57 -28.24
N LYS A 55 -1.01 27.96 -27.40
CA LYS A 55 -0.84 28.95 -26.32
C LYS A 55 0.29 28.58 -25.36
N HIS A 56 0.45 27.28 -25.07
CA HIS A 56 1.50 26.75 -24.20
C HIS A 56 2.77 26.31 -24.95
N LYS A 57 3.04 26.86 -26.14
CA LYS A 57 4.26 26.64 -26.95
C LYS A 57 4.48 25.20 -27.45
N ASN A 58 3.39 24.43 -27.60
CA ASN A 58 3.39 23.06 -28.13
C ASN A 58 2.72 22.98 -29.52
N ALA A 59 2.91 24.00 -30.37
CA ALA A 59 2.23 24.15 -31.66
C ALA A 59 2.51 23.02 -32.69
N LYS A 60 3.52 22.17 -32.46
CA LYS A 60 3.85 21.03 -33.33
C LYS A 60 3.04 19.77 -33.01
N LEU A 61 2.26 19.77 -31.93
CA LEU A 61 1.43 18.62 -31.56
C LEU A 61 0.26 18.49 -32.53
N LYS A 62 0.22 17.38 -33.29
CA LYS A 62 -0.88 17.09 -34.20
C LYS A 62 -2.04 16.40 -33.47
N VAL A 63 -2.82 17.20 -32.75
CA VAL A 63 -3.91 16.75 -31.87
C VAL A 63 -4.95 15.91 -32.63
N ALA A 64 -5.28 16.28 -33.87
CA ALA A 64 -6.24 15.56 -34.71
C ALA A 64 -5.88 14.09 -35.02
N HIS A 65 -4.62 13.67 -34.85
CA HIS A 65 -4.18 12.29 -35.06
C HIS A 65 -4.02 11.48 -33.77
N LEU A 66 -4.34 12.06 -32.61
CA LEU A 66 -4.20 11.39 -31.32
C LEU A 66 -5.52 10.76 -30.89
N GLU A 67 -5.44 9.57 -30.31
CA GLU A 67 -6.54 8.95 -29.56
C GLU A 67 -6.68 9.62 -28.19
N ILE A 68 -7.12 10.88 -28.16
CA ILE A 68 -7.17 11.73 -26.97
C ILE A 68 -7.97 11.11 -25.82
N TYR A 69 -8.95 10.27 -26.12
CA TYR A 69 -9.70 9.55 -25.09
C TYR A 69 -8.81 8.62 -24.23
N LYS A 70 -7.67 8.15 -24.75
CA LYS A 70 -6.68 7.35 -23.99
C LYS A 70 -5.95 8.16 -22.93
N THR A 71 -6.01 9.49 -22.98
CA THR A 71 -5.37 10.36 -21.97
C THR A 71 -5.86 10.05 -20.55
N SER A 72 -7.16 9.76 -20.36
CA SER A 72 -7.70 9.37 -19.05
C SER A 72 -7.08 8.08 -18.52
N LEU A 73 -6.89 7.09 -19.39
CA LEU A 73 -6.26 5.82 -19.03
C LEU A 73 -4.78 6.04 -18.65
N TYR A 74 -4.02 6.79 -19.46
CA TYR A 74 -2.61 7.07 -19.18
C TYR A 74 -2.40 7.84 -17.88
N VAL A 75 -3.28 8.79 -17.57
CA VAL A 75 -3.27 9.52 -16.30
C VAL A 75 -3.53 8.57 -15.14
N THR A 76 -4.53 7.70 -15.26
CA THR A 76 -4.86 6.69 -14.24
C THR A 76 -3.70 5.72 -14.01
N GLN A 77 -3.09 5.20 -15.07
CA GLN A 77 -1.89 4.34 -14.98
C GLN A 77 -0.70 5.07 -14.35
N SER A 78 -0.51 6.35 -14.67
CA SER A 78 0.54 7.18 -14.07
C SER A 78 0.32 7.36 -12.56
N HIS A 79 -0.93 7.54 -12.13
CA HIS A 79 -1.28 7.61 -10.71
C HIS A 79 -1.04 6.28 -9.99
N ILE A 80 -1.38 5.14 -10.62
CA ILE A 80 -1.06 3.80 -10.10
C ILE A 80 0.46 3.63 -9.96
N ALA A 81 1.24 4.03 -10.97
CA ALA A 81 2.69 3.98 -10.93
C ALA A 81 3.29 4.84 -9.80
N PHE A 82 2.73 6.03 -9.56
CA PHE A 82 3.13 6.90 -8.46
C PHE A 82 2.86 6.24 -7.09
N ILE A 83 1.66 5.68 -6.87
CA ILE A 83 1.32 4.98 -5.63
C ILE A 83 2.27 3.80 -5.41
N TYR A 84 2.52 3.02 -6.46
CA TYR A 84 3.44 1.89 -6.38
C TYR A 84 4.86 2.34 -6.02
N SER A 85 5.37 3.44 -6.60
CA SER A 85 6.68 3.99 -6.24
C SER A 85 6.76 4.42 -4.77
N CYS A 86 5.70 5.03 -4.25
CA CYS A 86 5.59 5.35 -2.82
C CYS A 86 5.63 4.07 -1.96
N LEU A 87 4.91 3.02 -2.38
CA LEU A 87 4.90 1.73 -1.70
C LEU A 87 6.30 1.10 -1.68
N GLU A 88 7.04 1.15 -2.78
CA GLU A 88 8.43 0.65 -2.82
C GLU A 88 9.34 1.38 -1.84
N SER A 89 9.20 2.71 -1.74
CA SER A 89 9.96 3.50 -0.77
C SER A 89 9.61 3.09 0.66
N PHE A 90 8.33 2.91 0.96
CA PHE A 90 7.88 2.43 2.27
C PHE A 90 8.43 1.02 2.59
N LEU A 91 8.41 0.10 1.63
CA LEU A 91 8.91 -1.26 1.84
C LEU A 91 10.43 -1.28 2.08
N LYS A 92 11.20 -0.35 1.50
CA LYS A 92 12.62 -0.16 1.83
C LYS A 92 12.80 0.32 3.27
N ASP A 93 12.01 1.31 3.71
CA ASP A 93 12.02 1.81 5.09
C ASP A 93 11.63 0.69 6.07
N TYR A 94 10.64 -0.13 5.72
CA TYR A 94 10.21 -1.31 6.49
C TYR A 94 11.33 -2.33 6.67
N ILE A 95 12.03 -2.70 5.59
CA ILE A 95 13.19 -3.61 5.66
C ILE A 95 14.29 -3.00 6.54
N SER A 96 14.61 -1.71 6.35
CA SER A 96 15.63 -1.01 7.15
C SER A 96 15.29 -1.03 8.64
N LEU A 97 14.03 -0.78 8.98
CA LEU A 97 13.55 -0.80 10.36
C LEU A 97 13.64 -2.21 10.95
N SER A 98 13.19 -3.22 10.23
CA SER A 98 13.28 -4.63 10.64
C SER A 98 14.73 -5.02 10.97
N LYS A 99 15.68 -4.72 10.07
CA LYS A 99 17.11 -4.95 10.29
C LYS A 99 17.62 -4.30 11.58
N LYS A 100 17.29 -3.02 11.78
CA LYS A 100 17.73 -2.26 12.97
C LYS A 100 17.17 -2.87 14.26
N ILE A 101 15.89 -3.26 14.28
CA ILE A 101 15.25 -3.80 15.49
C ILE A 101 15.86 -5.15 15.87
N TYR A 102 16.12 -6.00 14.88
CA TYR A 102 16.67 -7.34 15.12
C TYR A 102 18.21 -7.39 15.10
N SER A 103 18.88 -6.25 14.94
CA SER A 103 20.34 -6.16 14.75
C SER A 103 20.85 -7.12 13.65
N ASP A 104 20.06 -7.27 12.58
CA ASP A 104 20.35 -8.18 11.48
C ASP A 104 20.97 -7.44 10.29
N GLU A 105 22.23 -7.76 9.99
CA GLU A 105 22.95 -7.21 8.84
C GLU A 105 22.69 -8.01 7.55
N ARG A 106 22.08 -9.20 7.64
CA ARG A 106 21.85 -10.09 6.50
C ARG A 106 21.03 -9.39 5.41
N SER A 107 21.49 -9.52 4.18
CA SER A 107 20.73 -9.18 2.99
C SER A 107 20.24 -10.46 2.34
N PHE A 108 18.92 -10.62 2.23
CA PHE A 108 18.34 -11.73 1.47
C PHE A 108 18.20 -11.27 0.02
N ASN A 109 19.10 -11.72 -0.85
CA ASN A 109 18.89 -11.58 -2.28
C ASN A 109 17.99 -12.73 -2.74
N ILE A 110 16.68 -12.50 -2.66
CA ILE A 110 15.70 -13.46 -3.14
C ILE A 110 15.41 -13.12 -4.60
N ASP A 111 16.06 -13.85 -5.50
CA ASP A 111 15.84 -13.68 -6.93
C ASP A 111 14.38 -13.98 -7.30
N ASN A 112 13.84 -13.19 -8.25
CA ASN A 112 12.50 -13.36 -8.79
C ASN A 112 11.35 -13.26 -7.75
N VAL A 113 11.48 -12.38 -6.76
CA VAL A 113 10.41 -12.02 -5.82
C VAL A 113 10.22 -10.51 -5.78
N ASP A 114 8.97 -10.07 -5.89
CA ASP A 114 8.62 -8.66 -5.81
C ASP A 114 8.99 -8.09 -4.43
N ILE A 115 9.11 -6.76 -4.38
CA ILE A 115 9.60 -6.06 -3.20
C ILE A 115 8.70 -6.22 -1.96
N LEU A 116 7.38 -6.39 -2.12
CA LEU A 116 6.46 -6.61 -1.00
C LEU A 116 6.74 -7.96 -0.34
N ARG A 117 6.72 -9.04 -1.14
CA ARG A 117 6.98 -10.40 -0.64
C ARG A 117 8.37 -10.52 -0.03
N ARG A 118 9.37 -9.83 -0.61
CA ARG A 118 10.74 -9.75 -0.07
C ARG A 118 10.80 -9.03 1.27
N ALA A 119 10.07 -7.91 1.41
CA ALA A 119 10.00 -7.17 2.66
C ALA A 119 9.37 -8.01 3.78
N ILE A 120 8.25 -8.69 3.49
CA ILE A 120 7.58 -9.57 4.45
C ILE A 120 8.49 -10.75 4.84
N HIS A 121 9.14 -11.39 3.87
CA HIS A 121 10.12 -12.46 4.15
C HIS A 121 11.23 -12.00 5.08
N HIS A 122 11.80 -10.81 4.84
CA HIS A 122 12.85 -10.24 5.68
C HIS A 122 12.39 -10.08 7.14
N ALA A 123 11.22 -9.49 7.36
CA ALA A 123 10.65 -9.36 8.71
C ALA A 123 10.32 -10.71 9.36
N HIS A 124 9.76 -11.64 8.60
CA HIS A 124 9.40 -12.96 9.11
C HIS A 124 10.63 -13.73 9.61
N VAL A 125 11.69 -13.81 8.80
CA VAL A 125 12.93 -14.51 9.17
C VAL A 125 13.58 -13.90 10.41
N ASN A 126 13.61 -12.57 10.51
CA ASN A 126 14.16 -11.88 11.68
C ASN A 126 13.36 -12.17 12.94
N LYS A 127 12.02 -12.16 12.82
CA LYS A 127 11.10 -12.41 13.93
C LYS A 127 11.27 -13.80 14.54
N ILE A 128 11.45 -14.83 13.71
CA ILE A 128 11.61 -16.22 14.18
C ILE A 128 13.07 -16.59 14.49
N ASN A 129 14.01 -15.64 14.39
CA ASN A 129 15.45 -15.85 14.58
C ASN A 129 16.00 -17.07 13.79
N GLY A 130 15.42 -17.32 12.62
CA GLY A 130 15.65 -18.54 11.86
C GLY A 130 16.95 -18.50 11.06
N LYS A 131 17.57 -19.68 10.88
CA LYS A 131 18.38 -19.95 9.69
C LYS A 131 17.42 -20.07 8.51
N ILE A 132 17.70 -19.40 7.40
CA ILE A 132 16.86 -19.45 6.19
C ILE A 132 16.73 -20.92 5.77
N THR A 133 15.54 -21.51 5.93
CA THR A 133 15.27 -22.84 5.40
C THR A 133 14.76 -22.77 3.97
N HIS A 134 14.10 -21.67 3.59
CA HIS A 134 13.49 -21.52 2.27
C HIS A 134 13.71 -20.13 1.65
N PRO A 135 13.93 -20.06 0.32
CA PRO A 135 14.17 -18.81 -0.39
C PRO A 135 12.91 -17.94 -0.50
N LYS A 136 11.71 -18.47 -0.24
CA LYS A 136 10.42 -17.73 -0.33
C LYS A 136 9.48 -18.17 0.80
N LEU A 137 8.60 -17.27 1.22
CA LEU A 137 7.50 -17.63 2.14
C LEU A 137 6.47 -18.50 1.41
N ASN A 138 5.94 -19.50 2.11
CA ASN A 138 4.77 -20.22 1.62
C ASN A 138 3.49 -19.38 1.81
N HIS A 139 2.36 -19.85 1.26
CA HIS A 139 1.10 -19.12 1.31
C HIS A 139 0.61 -18.87 2.74
N ASN A 140 0.74 -19.86 3.63
CA ASN A 140 0.32 -19.76 5.03
C ASN A 140 1.17 -18.76 5.82
N GLU A 141 2.46 -18.66 5.53
CA GLU A 141 3.34 -17.67 6.15
C GLU A 141 3.04 -16.26 5.66
N LEU A 142 2.72 -16.11 4.37
CA LEU A 142 2.37 -14.82 3.77
C LEU A 142 1.02 -14.30 4.31
N SER A 143 0.03 -15.19 4.48
CA SER A 143 -1.32 -14.83 4.94
C SER A 143 -1.36 -14.30 6.38
N ILE A 144 -0.30 -14.52 7.17
CA ILE A 144 -0.12 -13.88 8.49
C ILE A 144 -0.01 -12.35 8.37
N TYR A 145 0.55 -11.87 7.26
CA TYR A 145 0.90 -10.46 7.07
C TYR A 145 -0.06 -9.72 6.14
N ILE A 146 -0.67 -10.42 5.19
CA ILE A 146 -1.53 -9.81 4.17
C ILE A 146 -2.74 -10.68 3.85
N ASP A 147 -3.91 -10.05 3.81
CA ASP A 147 -5.15 -10.69 3.38
C ASP A 147 -5.05 -11.09 1.90
N GLU A 148 -5.60 -12.24 1.54
CA GLU A 148 -5.57 -12.75 0.17
C GLU A 148 -6.15 -11.75 -0.84
N LEU A 149 -7.27 -11.11 -0.50
CA LEU A 149 -7.92 -10.11 -1.34
C LEU A 149 -7.02 -8.90 -1.61
N ASP A 150 -6.32 -8.44 -0.58
CA ASP A 150 -5.43 -7.28 -0.68
C ASP A 150 -4.21 -7.63 -1.54
N LEU A 151 -3.68 -8.84 -1.37
CA LEU A 151 -2.58 -9.35 -2.20
C LEU A 151 -2.99 -9.43 -3.67
N LYS A 152 -4.18 -9.96 -3.98
CA LYS A 152 -4.72 -10.02 -5.35
C LYS A 152 -4.82 -8.62 -5.97
N LEU A 153 -5.36 -7.65 -5.22
CA LEU A 153 -5.47 -6.26 -5.68
C LEU A 153 -4.09 -5.62 -5.94
N LEU A 154 -3.11 -5.83 -5.06
CA LEU A 154 -1.75 -5.33 -5.26
C LEU A 154 -1.08 -5.95 -6.49
N ASP A 155 -1.23 -7.26 -6.70
CA ASP A 155 -0.69 -7.94 -7.88
C ASP A 155 -1.36 -7.46 -9.17
N TYR A 156 -2.69 -7.26 -9.16
CA TYR A 156 -3.43 -6.75 -10.29
C TYR A 156 -2.91 -5.37 -10.70
N PHE A 157 -2.89 -4.40 -9.79
CA PHE A 157 -2.41 -3.05 -10.12
C PHE A 157 -0.94 -3.00 -10.52
N ARG A 158 -0.10 -3.90 -9.99
CA ARG A 158 1.30 -4.06 -10.43
C ARG A 158 1.38 -4.56 -11.88
N LEU A 159 0.51 -5.48 -12.28
CA LEU A 159 0.44 -5.98 -13.65
C LEU A 159 -0.11 -4.90 -14.59
N VAL A 160 -1.20 -4.23 -14.21
CA VAL A 160 -1.78 -3.08 -14.92
C VAL A 160 -0.74 -2.00 -15.23
N ARG A 161 0.10 -1.65 -14.25
CA ARG A 161 1.21 -0.70 -14.43
C ARG A 161 2.19 -1.13 -15.54
N ASN A 162 2.36 -2.43 -15.75
CA ASN A 162 3.31 -3.02 -16.70
C ASN A 162 2.68 -3.40 -18.04
N ILE A 163 1.36 -3.29 -18.19
CA ILE A 163 0.70 -3.44 -19.49
C ILE A 163 1.08 -2.19 -20.29
N ASN A 164 2.14 -2.32 -21.09
CA ASN A 164 2.66 -1.25 -21.91
C ASN A 164 1.52 -0.59 -22.70
N ALA A 165 1.51 0.74 -22.70
CA ALA A 165 0.65 1.61 -23.51
C ALA A 165 0.63 1.29 -25.03
N HIS A 166 1.45 0.35 -25.51
CA HIS A 166 1.60 -0.04 -26.90
C HIS A 166 1.65 -1.56 -27.19
N SER A 167 1.40 -2.45 -26.23
CA SER A 167 1.41 -3.89 -26.54
C SER A 167 0.78 -4.77 -25.47
N ARG A 168 -0.50 -5.09 -25.66
CA ARG A 168 -1.11 -6.43 -25.53
C ARG A 168 -2.62 -6.31 -25.75
N GLU A 169 -3.08 -6.85 -26.87
CA GLU A 169 -4.48 -7.20 -27.07
C GLU A 169 -4.83 -8.34 -26.09
N ASN A 170 -5.94 -8.19 -25.37
CA ASN A 170 -6.68 -9.25 -24.68
C ASN A 170 -5.88 -10.15 -23.70
N THR A 171 -5.45 -9.60 -22.57
CA THR A 171 -5.34 -10.44 -21.37
C THR A 171 -6.66 -10.31 -20.59
N ASN A 172 -7.40 -11.42 -20.44
CA ASN A 172 -8.54 -11.54 -19.51
C ASN A 172 -8.04 -11.55 -18.05
N LEU A 173 -7.05 -10.71 -17.73
CA LEU A 173 -6.34 -10.72 -16.46
C LEU A 173 -7.29 -10.43 -15.31
N TRP A 174 -8.19 -9.47 -15.49
CA TRP A 174 -9.23 -9.16 -14.50
C TRP A 174 -10.12 -10.39 -14.23
N GLU A 175 -10.62 -11.07 -15.28
CA GLU A 175 -11.46 -12.26 -15.15
C GLU A 175 -10.72 -13.47 -14.56
N GLU A 176 -9.42 -13.60 -14.82
CA GLU A 176 -8.57 -14.64 -14.25
C GLU A 176 -8.26 -14.41 -12.76
N MET A 177 -8.21 -13.16 -12.32
CA MET A 177 -7.81 -12.80 -10.95
C MET A 177 -8.97 -12.69 -9.97
N PHE A 178 -10.15 -12.27 -10.44
CA PHE A 178 -11.26 -11.89 -9.56
C PHE A 178 -12.53 -12.69 -9.83
N SER A 179 -13.05 -13.32 -8.77
CA SER A 179 -14.39 -13.90 -8.75
C SER A 179 -15.44 -12.86 -8.33
N GLU A 180 -16.71 -13.11 -8.62
CA GLU A 180 -17.83 -12.30 -8.10
C GLU A 180 -17.79 -12.17 -6.57
N SER A 181 -17.39 -13.24 -5.88
CA SER A 181 -17.24 -13.24 -4.42
C SER A 181 -16.14 -12.29 -3.94
N ASP A 182 -15.07 -12.13 -4.73
CA ASP A 182 -14.01 -11.17 -4.43
C ASP A 182 -14.54 -9.75 -4.57
N LEU A 183 -15.28 -9.44 -5.64
CA LEU A 183 -15.88 -8.11 -5.87
C LEU A 183 -16.83 -7.70 -4.73
N ILE A 184 -17.70 -8.61 -4.28
CA ILE A 184 -18.58 -8.38 -3.13
C ILE A 184 -17.76 -8.07 -1.87
N LYS A 185 -16.68 -8.82 -1.61
CA LYS A 185 -15.79 -8.56 -0.47
C LYS A 185 -15.09 -7.20 -0.61
N MET A 186 -14.64 -6.81 -1.81
CA MET A 186 -14.04 -5.50 -2.08
C MET A 186 -15.04 -4.38 -1.78
N ARG A 187 -16.27 -4.47 -2.30
CA ARG A 187 -17.30 -3.46 -2.06
C ARG A 187 -17.62 -3.34 -0.58
N LYS A 188 -17.64 -4.45 0.16
CA LYS A 188 -17.85 -4.43 1.62
C LYS A 188 -16.70 -3.74 2.35
N LYS A 189 -15.45 -4.12 2.04
CA LYS A 189 -14.22 -3.68 2.72
C LYS A 189 -13.83 -2.24 2.35
N TYR A 190 -13.79 -1.93 1.07
CA TYR A 190 -13.26 -0.66 0.53
C TYR A 190 -14.32 0.30 0.01
N LYS A 191 -15.59 -0.11 -0.11
CA LYS A 191 -16.68 0.67 -0.76
C LYS A 191 -16.42 0.96 -2.24
N HIS A 192 -15.46 0.26 -2.83
CA HIS A 192 -15.07 0.33 -4.23
C HIS A 192 -14.90 -1.09 -4.78
N GLU A 193 -14.92 -1.20 -6.10
CA GLU A 193 -14.57 -2.40 -6.85
C GLU A 193 -13.54 -2.03 -7.90
N VAL A 194 -12.73 -3.01 -8.27
CA VAL A 194 -11.72 -2.86 -9.30
C VAL A 194 -12.35 -3.02 -10.68
N ASN A 195 -12.07 -2.09 -11.57
CA ASN A 195 -12.48 -2.15 -12.97
C ASN A 195 -11.45 -2.91 -13.81
N LYS A 196 -11.87 -3.32 -15.00
CA LYS A 196 -10.98 -3.87 -16.02
C LYS A 196 -9.99 -2.80 -16.48
N GLU A 197 -8.89 -3.25 -17.08
CA GLU A 197 -7.76 -2.42 -17.49
C GLU A 197 -8.16 -1.26 -18.41
N ALA A 198 -9.03 -1.55 -19.38
CA ALA A 198 -9.51 -0.56 -20.33
C ALA A 198 -10.48 0.46 -19.72
N GLU A 199 -11.03 0.15 -18.54
CA GLU A 199 -12.10 0.90 -17.86
C GLU A 199 -11.61 1.54 -16.56
N LEU A 200 -10.29 1.56 -16.33
CA LEU A 200 -9.71 2.13 -15.13
C LEU A 200 -10.08 3.61 -14.98
N THR A 201 -10.41 3.97 -13.75
CA THR A 201 -10.81 5.32 -13.37
C THR A 201 -10.03 5.79 -12.15
N ILE A 202 -10.25 7.05 -11.76
CA ILE A 202 -9.75 7.59 -10.49
C ILE A 202 -10.24 6.80 -9.26
N ARG A 203 -11.37 6.08 -9.34
CA ARG A 203 -11.85 5.23 -8.24
C ARG A 203 -10.94 4.03 -8.01
N ASP A 204 -10.33 3.50 -9.06
CA ASP A 204 -9.33 2.43 -8.97
C ASP A 204 -8.05 2.92 -8.30
N VAL A 205 -7.64 4.17 -8.59
CA VAL A 205 -6.52 4.83 -7.92
C VAL A 205 -6.79 4.99 -6.41
N ILE A 206 -8.02 5.39 -6.05
CA ILE A 206 -8.46 5.48 -4.64
C ILE A 206 -8.40 4.11 -3.97
N LEU A 207 -9.00 3.09 -4.60
CA LEU A 207 -8.97 1.71 -4.12
C LEU A 207 -7.54 1.24 -3.91
N TYR A 208 -6.65 1.44 -4.89
CA TYR A 208 -5.26 1.02 -4.80
C TYR A 208 -4.51 1.73 -3.67
N SER A 209 -4.73 3.04 -3.49
CA SER A 209 -4.18 3.80 -2.37
C SER A 209 -4.64 3.24 -1.01
N GLN A 210 -5.94 2.95 -0.87
CA GLN A 210 -6.51 2.39 0.35
C GLN A 210 -5.92 1.00 0.67
N VAL A 211 -5.83 0.12 -0.33
CA VAL A 211 -5.23 -1.21 -0.19
C VAL A 211 -3.78 -1.08 0.25
N CYS A 212 -2.99 -0.20 -0.38
CA CYS A 212 -1.60 0.02 -0.01
C CYS A 212 -1.46 0.49 1.44
N GLN A 213 -2.31 1.42 1.90
CA GLN A 213 -2.31 1.90 3.28
C GLN A 213 -2.72 0.81 4.28
N GLN A 214 -3.74 0.01 3.96
CA GLN A 214 -4.18 -1.12 4.77
C GLN A 214 -3.05 -2.14 4.94
N VAL A 215 -2.42 -2.53 3.82
CA VAL A 215 -1.30 -3.47 3.82
C VAL A 215 -0.12 -2.91 4.60
N ALA A 216 0.24 -1.65 4.39
CA ALA A 216 1.32 -1.00 5.15
C ALA A 216 1.07 -1.05 6.66
N HIS A 217 -0.17 -0.79 7.09
CA HIS A 217 -0.57 -0.88 8.49
C HIS A 217 -0.43 -2.31 9.02
N HIS A 218 -1.03 -3.30 8.35
CA HIS A 218 -1.01 -4.70 8.77
C HIS A 218 0.41 -5.27 8.84
N ILE A 219 1.25 -5.05 7.81
CA ILE A 219 2.61 -5.59 7.85
C ILE A 219 3.43 -4.94 8.97
N CYS A 220 3.25 -3.64 9.25
CA CYS A 220 3.90 -2.97 10.37
C CYS A 220 3.46 -3.53 11.72
N GLN A 221 2.16 -3.82 11.88
CA GLN A 221 1.61 -4.45 13.09
C GLN A 221 2.20 -5.85 13.33
N LYS A 222 2.41 -6.63 12.25
CA LYS A 222 2.90 -8.02 12.33
C LYS A 222 4.43 -8.15 12.30
N MET A 223 5.15 -7.08 11.97
CA MET A 223 6.61 -7.05 11.83
C MET A 223 7.35 -7.57 13.06
N LEU A 224 6.81 -7.34 14.26
CA LEU A 224 7.51 -7.62 15.51
C LEU A 224 6.91 -8.78 16.29
N ASP A 225 7.73 -9.37 17.15
CA ASP A 225 7.27 -10.20 18.26
C ASP A 225 6.74 -9.30 19.37
N ILE A 226 5.43 -9.09 19.35
CA ILE A 226 4.77 -8.14 20.25
C ILE A 226 4.82 -8.58 21.72
N GLU A 227 4.89 -9.88 22.00
CA GLU A 227 5.00 -10.40 23.36
C GLU A 227 6.39 -10.10 23.94
N LYS A 228 7.44 -10.25 23.13
CA LYS A 228 8.79 -9.82 23.51
C LYS A 228 8.87 -8.31 23.74
N ILE A 229 8.21 -7.51 22.90
CA ILE A 229 8.10 -6.06 23.10
C ILE A 229 7.37 -5.74 24.41
N ALA A 230 6.24 -6.40 24.69
CA ALA A 230 5.48 -6.20 25.92
C ALA A 230 6.31 -6.50 27.18
N LYS A 231 7.11 -7.58 27.19
CA LYS A 231 8.06 -7.88 28.29
C LYS A 231 9.06 -6.74 28.49
N SER A 232 9.65 -6.26 27.40
CA SER A 232 10.59 -5.13 27.44
C SER A 232 9.94 -3.85 28.00
N LEU A 233 8.69 -3.57 27.62
CA LEU A 233 7.94 -2.43 28.15
C LEU A 233 7.61 -2.58 29.64
N CYS A 234 7.31 -3.79 30.11
CA CYS A 234 7.09 -4.04 31.54
C CYS A 234 8.33 -3.72 32.38
N ILE A 235 9.52 -4.09 31.87
CA ILE A 235 10.81 -3.74 32.48
C ILE A 235 11.05 -2.24 32.43
N LYS A 236 10.82 -1.59 31.27
CA LYS A 236 11.01 -0.14 31.08
C LYS A 236 10.15 0.68 32.05
N TYR A 237 8.88 0.30 32.21
CA TYR A 237 7.92 1.00 33.07
C TYR A 237 7.78 0.39 34.46
N LYS A 238 8.78 -0.38 34.94
CA LYS A 238 8.77 -1.00 36.27
C LYS A 238 8.62 -0.02 37.45
N HIS A 239 8.99 1.24 37.23
CA HIS A 239 8.90 2.32 38.23
C HIS A 239 7.49 2.92 38.34
N LEU A 240 6.59 2.62 37.40
CA LEU A 240 5.19 3.05 37.44
C LEU A 240 4.35 2.00 38.18
N THR A 241 3.28 2.44 38.84
CA THR A 241 2.38 1.56 39.60
C THR A 241 0.94 1.61 39.08
N GLY A 242 0.24 0.48 39.23
CA GLY A 242 -1.19 0.34 38.99
C GLY A 242 -1.67 0.91 37.65
N PRO A 243 -2.69 1.79 37.64
CA PRO A 243 -3.27 2.35 36.41
C PRO A 243 -2.28 3.13 35.53
N ARG A 244 -1.21 3.71 36.11
CA ARG A 244 -0.22 4.48 35.32
C ARG A 244 0.65 3.56 34.46
N LYS A 245 1.08 2.41 35.02
CA LYS A 245 1.84 1.39 34.29
C LYS A 245 1.00 0.80 33.16
N ASP A 246 -0.24 0.43 33.47
CA ASP A 246 -1.19 -0.14 32.52
C ASP A 246 -1.44 0.80 31.32
N ASN A 247 -1.75 2.07 31.61
CA ASN A 247 -1.97 3.07 30.57
C ASN A 247 -0.72 3.33 29.72
N ALA A 248 0.47 3.37 30.33
CA ALA A 248 1.72 3.60 29.59
C ALA A 248 2.03 2.46 28.61
N ILE A 249 1.91 1.21 29.05
CA ILE A 249 2.17 0.03 28.21
C ILE A 249 1.12 -0.07 27.11
N THR A 250 -0.17 -0.01 27.47
CA THR A 250 -1.29 -0.08 26.54
C THR A 250 -1.19 0.99 25.45
N LYS A 251 -1.00 2.26 25.81
CA LYS A 251 -0.84 3.34 24.83
C LYS A 251 0.39 3.16 23.96
N THR A 252 1.49 2.64 24.51
CA THR A 252 2.71 2.39 23.72
C THR A 252 2.45 1.30 22.68
N LEU A 253 1.82 0.18 23.06
CA LEU A 253 1.51 -0.92 22.13
C LEU A 253 0.57 -0.47 21.00
N ILE A 254 -0.47 0.29 21.34
CA ILE A 254 -1.44 0.80 20.34
C ILE A 254 -0.79 1.85 19.43
N ASN A 255 -0.21 2.91 20.02
CA ASN A 255 0.20 4.07 19.23
C ASN A 255 1.50 3.83 18.48
N ASN A 256 2.46 3.16 19.10
CA ASN A 256 3.82 3.05 18.56
C ASN A 256 4.00 1.75 17.77
N TYR A 257 3.31 0.69 18.19
CA TYR A 257 3.41 -0.65 17.59
C TYR A 257 2.15 -1.06 16.82
N LEU A 258 1.18 -0.16 16.66
CA LEU A 258 -0.02 -0.34 15.81
C LEU A 258 -0.88 -1.54 16.21
N GLN A 259 -0.90 -1.90 17.50
CA GLN A 259 -1.70 -3.04 17.95
C GLN A 259 -3.16 -2.63 18.18
N ASP A 260 -4.07 -3.51 17.79
CA ASP A 260 -5.48 -3.38 18.10
C ASP A 260 -5.74 -3.65 19.59
N LYS A 261 -6.85 -3.10 20.08
CA LYS A 261 -7.24 -3.24 21.49
C LYS A 261 -7.35 -4.70 21.91
N ASP A 262 -7.99 -5.53 21.08
CA ASP A 262 -8.21 -6.94 21.39
C ASP A 262 -6.88 -7.71 21.55
N GLU A 263 -5.88 -7.40 20.73
CA GLU A 263 -4.55 -8.00 20.82
C GLU A 263 -3.82 -7.52 22.07
N VAL A 264 -3.94 -6.24 22.42
CA VAL A 264 -3.36 -5.71 23.66
C VAL A 264 -4.01 -6.35 24.89
N ASP A 265 -5.33 -6.52 24.89
CA ASP A 265 -6.06 -7.17 25.98
C ASP A 265 -5.68 -8.65 26.09
N ARG A 266 -5.49 -9.36 24.97
CA ARG A 266 -4.97 -10.73 24.94
C ARG A 266 -3.61 -10.83 25.64
N ILE A 267 -2.66 -9.98 25.26
CA ILE A 267 -1.30 -9.98 25.83
C ILE A 267 -1.34 -9.59 27.31
N ARG A 268 -2.14 -8.57 27.66
CA ARG A 268 -2.32 -8.12 29.04
C ARG A 268 -2.78 -9.27 29.94
N ASN A 269 -3.75 -10.05 29.48
CA ASN A 269 -4.28 -11.21 30.20
C ASN A 269 -3.21 -12.29 30.37
N ALA A 270 -2.43 -12.58 29.32
CA ALA A 270 -1.31 -13.51 29.42
C ALA A 270 -0.21 -13.06 30.41
N PHE A 271 -0.14 -11.77 30.73
CA PHE A 271 0.86 -11.16 31.62
C PHE A 271 0.27 -10.80 33.00
N ASN A 272 -0.93 -11.28 33.33
CA ASN A 272 -1.64 -10.97 34.58
C ASN A 272 -1.72 -9.46 34.89
N GLY A 273 -2.03 -8.62 33.91
CA GLY A 273 -2.14 -7.17 34.13
C GLY A 273 -0.80 -6.42 34.15
N TRP A 274 0.15 -6.87 33.34
CA TRP A 274 1.52 -6.32 33.22
C TRP A 274 2.39 -6.49 34.46
N LEU A 275 2.16 -7.55 35.23
CA LEU A 275 2.92 -7.87 36.44
C LEU A 275 4.24 -8.59 36.14
N ALA A 276 4.42 -9.08 34.90
CA ALA A 276 5.65 -9.70 34.42
C ALA A 276 6.84 -8.72 34.30
#